data_AF-A0A432UUX3-F1
#
_entry.id   AF-A0A432UUX3-F1
#
_cell.length_a   1.000
_cell.length_b   1.000
_cell.length_c   1.000
_cell.angle_alpha   90.00
_cell.angle_beta   90.00
_cell.angle_gamma   90.00
#
_symmetry.space_group_name_H-M   'P 1'
#
loop_
_entity.id
_entity.type
_entity.pdbx_description
1 polymer ?
#
loop_
_entity_poly.entity_id
_entity_poly.type
_entity_poly.pdbx_seq_one_letter_code
_entity_poly.pdbx_strand_id
1 'polypeptide(L)'
;MSGKKGQNGISAVGVLFSGSLLEWSAIYSVLLLSMSRCPKCLSKLDTTVMKRDPRLQSLSSDHHRALVIARKMEKACDAGGVDPDMLIEIQAFCGDELKLHFAREEKFLLPALKGHGEDEIVERTLHEHSQMMELATRLEQREVLLQFAQLLKKHVRFEEQSLFNISQDKLSDLELEMIAAAP
;
A
#
# COMPACT_ATOMS: atom_id res chain seq x y z
N MET A 1 36.80 36.60 58.01
CA MET A 1 36.08 35.81 59.04
C MET A 1 34.71 36.43 59.25
N SER A 2 33.68 35.59 59.38
CA SER A 2 32.25 35.92 59.63
C SER A 2 31.53 36.62 58.47
N GLY A 3 30.47 36.12 57.86
CA GLY A 3 29.55 35.04 58.20
C GLY A 3 28.12 35.60 58.30
N LYS A 4 27.21 35.19 57.41
CA LYS A 4 25.89 34.60 57.75
C LYS A 4 25.06 34.31 56.50
N LYS A 5 24.41 33.15 56.59
CA LYS A 5 23.40 32.58 55.68
C LYS A 5 22.07 33.35 55.77
N GLY A 6 21.31 33.34 54.69
CA GLY A 6 19.88 33.66 54.67
C GLY A 6 19.22 32.92 53.50
N GLN A 7 18.49 31.85 53.83
CA GLN A 7 17.57 31.14 52.94
C GLN A 7 16.21 31.87 52.92
N ASN A 8 15.41 31.61 51.86
CA ASN A 8 13.95 31.62 51.71
C ASN A 8 13.69 32.00 50.23
N GLY A 9 13.17 31.16 49.33
CA GLY A 9 12.14 30.15 49.48
C GLY A 9 10.83 30.72 48.95
N ILE A 10 10.57 30.60 47.63
CA ILE A 10 9.21 30.62 47.07
C ILE A 10 9.16 29.65 45.89
N SER A 11 8.26 28.70 46.01
CA SER A 11 7.95 27.62 45.06
C SER A 11 6.62 27.93 44.35
N ALA A 12 6.32 27.15 43.30
CA ALA A 12 5.12 27.14 42.45
C ALA A 12 5.08 28.27 41.41
N VAL A 13 4.76 28.02 40.13
CA VAL A 13 3.55 27.35 39.66
C VAL A 13 3.86 26.46 38.45
N GLY A 14 3.51 25.17 38.57
CA GLY A 14 3.40 24.26 37.45
C GLY A 14 2.09 24.50 36.70
N VAL A 15 2.17 24.59 35.37
CA VAL A 15 1.01 24.60 34.49
C VAL A 15 0.67 23.15 34.17
N LEU A 16 -0.37 22.64 34.81
CA LEU A 16 -1.02 21.39 34.46
C LEU A 16 -1.98 21.67 33.29
N PHE A 17 -1.75 21.04 32.15
CA PHE A 17 -2.67 21.03 31.02
C PHE A 17 -3.48 19.73 31.08
N SER A 18 -4.69 19.80 31.65
CA SER A 18 -5.70 18.76 31.56
C SER A 18 -6.93 19.35 30.85
N GLY A 19 -7.06 19.09 29.55
CA GLY A 19 -8.22 19.47 28.75
C GLY A 19 -8.93 18.22 28.26
N SER A 20 -10.02 17.86 28.94
CA SER A 20 -10.96 16.80 28.56
C SER A 20 -11.89 17.28 27.44
N LEU A 21 -12.27 16.33 26.58
CA LEU A 21 -13.35 16.41 25.60
C LEU A 21 -14.68 16.89 26.19
N LEU A 22 -15.49 17.55 25.33
CA LEU A 22 -16.93 17.89 25.42
C LEU A 22 -17.25 19.38 25.63
N GLU A 23 -17.16 20.20 24.58
CA GLU A 23 -17.91 21.46 24.44
C GLU A 23 -17.93 21.87 22.94
N TRP A 24 -18.76 21.21 22.12
CA TRP A 24 -19.12 21.73 20.78
C TRP A 24 -20.63 21.55 20.61
N SER A 25 -21.41 22.42 21.25
CA SER A 25 -22.83 22.57 20.97
C SER A 25 -23.13 23.99 20.53
N ALA A 26 -23.82 24.08 19.38
CA ALA A 26 -24.54 25.22 18.85
C ALA A 26 -23.74 26.49 18.53
N ILE A 27 -23.62 26.80 17.22
CA ILE A 27 -23.94 28.10 16.59
C ILE A 27 -23.68 27.95 15.07
N TYR A 28 -24.75 27.75 14.30
CA TYR A 28 -25.11 28.47 13.06
C TYR A 28 -26.24 27.73 12.32
N SER A 29 -27.43 28.34 12.28
CA SER A 29 -28.51 27.98 11.37
C SER A 29 -29.33 29.23 11.10
N VAL A 30 -29.19 29.81 9.90
CA VAL A 30 -30.09 30.83 9.37
C VAL A 30 -30.32 30.58 7.88
N LEU A 31 -31.61 30.42 7.55
CA LEU A 31 -32.32 30.65 6.28
C LEU A 31 -32.18 29.65 5.11
N LEU A 32 -33.19 28.78 5.04
CA LEU A 32 -33.72 28.19 3.81
C LEU A 32 -34.45 29.27 2.98
N LEU A 33 -33.99 29.51 1.75
CA LEU A 33 -34.82 30.05 0.68
C LEU A 33 -34.71 29.18 -0.57
N SER A 34 -35.74 28.35 -0.72
CA SER A 34 -36.33 27.85 -1.98
C SER A 34 -35.49 27.93 -3.26
N MET A 35 -34.77 26.84 -3.56
CA MET A 35 -34.69 26.31 -4.93
C MET A 35 -34.82 24.80 -4.88
N SER A 36 -35.94 24.29 -5.40
CA SER A 36 -36.21 22.87 -5.59
C SER A 36 -35.13 22.25 -6.48
N ARG A 37 -34.09 21.66 -5.88
CA ARG A 37 -33.15 20.78 -6.59
C ARG A 37 -33.49 19.34 -6.20
N CYS A 38 -34.01 18.61 -7.18
CA CYS A 38 -34.32 17.19 -7.08
C CYS A 38 -33.09 16.40 -6.61
N PRO A 39 -33.17 15.57 -5.55
CA PRO A 39 -32.02 14.81 -5.03
C PRO A 39 -31.49 13.72 -5.98
N LYS A 40 -32.15 13.46 -7.11
CA LYS A 40 -31.85 12.33 -8.01
C LYS A 40 -30.84 12.65 -9.13
N CYS A 41 -30.29 13.86 -9.16
CA CYS A 41 -29.31 14.27 -10.17
C CYS A 41 -27.93 14.61 -9.60
N LEU A 42 -27.64 14.23 -8.35
CA LEU A 42 -26.23 14.12 -7.94
C LEU A 42 -25.62 13.00 -8.78
N SER A 43 -24.75 13.45 -9.70
CA SER A 43 -23.88 12.65 -10.54
C SER A 43 -23.57 11.31 -9.91
N LYS A 44 -23.88 10.23 -10.65
CA LYS A 44 -23.01 9.07 -10.63
C LYS A 44 -21.59 9.62 -10.72
N LEU A 45 -20.87 9.68 -9.61
CA LEU A 45 -19.44 9.52 -9.66
C LEU A 45 -19.31 8.13 -10.23
N ASP A 46 -19.13 8.10 -11.55
CA ASP A 46 -18.66 6.92 -12.23
C ASP A 46 -17.33 6.61 -11.55
N THR A 47 -17.37 5.77 -10.52
CA THR A 47 -16.25 4.91 -10.18
C THR A 47 -16.10 4.03 -11.40
N THR A 48 -15.54 4.62 -12.48
CA THR A 48 -15.15 3.90 -13.66
C THR A 48 -14.27 2.81 -13.12
N VAL A 49 -14.74 1.56 -13.23
CA VAL A 49 -13.82 0.45 -13.20
C VAL A 49 -12.90 0.71 -14.38
N MET A 50 -11.77 1.38 -14.12
CA MET A 50 -10.86 1.76 -15.19
C MET A 50 -10.42 0.47 -15.85
N LYS A 51 -10.80 0.34 -17.12
CA LYS A 51 -10.46 -0.85 -17.90
C LYS A 51 -8.95 -0.83 -18.10
N ARG A 52 -8.26 -1.85 -17.60
CA ARG A 52 -6.80 -1.99 -17.74
C ARG A 52 -6.42 -1.98 -19.23
N ASP A 53 -5.44 -1.14 -19.56
CA ASP A 53 -4.81 -1.09 -20.87
C ASP A 53 -4.31 -2.50 -21.24
N PRO A 54 -4.64 -3.01 -22.44
CA PRO A 54 -4.23 -4.34 -22.89
C PRO A 54 -2.74 -4.64 -22.71
N ARG A 55 -1.89 -3.62 -22.82
CA ARG A 55 -0.42 -3.73 -22.72
C ARG A 55 0.07 -4.03 -21.29
N LEU A 56 -0.75 -3.74 -20.28
CA LEU A 56 -0.47 -4.04 -18.88
C LEU A 56 -1.18 -5.30 -18.37
N GLN A 57 -2.03 -5.93 -19.20
CA GLN A 57 -2.81 -7.09 -18.76
C GLN A 57 -1.94 -8.31 -18.44
N SER A 58 -0.79 -8.46 -19.11
CA SER A 58 0.15 -9.56 -18.81
C SER A 58 0.62 -9.49 -17.35
N LEU A 59 1.16 -8.35 -16.91
CA LEU A 59 1.56 -8.11 -15.52
C LEU A 59 0.38 -8.27 -14.56
N SER A 60 -0.76 -7.68 -14.89
CA SER A 60 -1.99 -7.82 -14.08
C SER A 60 -2.50 -9.26 -13.97
N SER A 61 -2.24 -10.11 -14.97
CA SER A 61 -2.67 -11.51 -14.93
C SER A 61 -1.85 -12.35 -13.94
N ASP A 62 -0.56 -12.05 -13.78
CA ASP A 62 0.32 -12.70 -12.79
C ASP A 62 -0.19 -12.47 -11.35
N HIS A 63 -0.81 -11.32 -11.10
CA HIS A 63 -1.40 -10.98 -9.80
C HIS A 63 -2.50 -11.95 -9.36
N HIS A 64 -3.20 -12.59 -10.29
CA HIS A 64 -4.21 -13.58 -9.91
C HIS A 64 -3.58 -14.74 -9.15
N ARG A 65 -2.46 -15.27 -9.67
CA ARG A 65 -1.72 -16.36 -9.06
C ARG A 65 -1.11 -15.93 -7.73
N ALA A 66 -0.51 -14.74 -7.66
CA ALA A 66 0.01 -14.14 -6.42
C ALA A 66 -1.06 -14.07 -5.32
N LEU A 67 -2.28 -13.60 -5.64
CA LEU A 67 -3.38 -13.51 -4.67
C LEU A 67 -3.89 -14.89 -4.24
N VAL A 68 -3.89 -15.89 -5.12
CA VAL A 68 -4.24 -17.28 -4.76
C VAL A 68 -3.23 -17.84 -3.75
N ILE A 69 -1.93 -17.69 -4.02
CA ILE A 69 -0.86 -18.14 -3.12
C ILE A 69 -0.91 -17.40 -1.78
N ALA A 70 -1.10 -16.08 -1.79
CA ALA A 70 -1.26 -15.30 -0.56
C ALA A 70 -2.42 -15.77 0.32
N ARG A 71 -3.57 -16.08 -0.29
CA ARG A 71 -4.72 -16.63 0.46
C ARG A 71 -4.45 -18.04 0.99
N LYS A 72 -3.69 -18.88 0.27
CA LYS A 72 -3.26 -20.19 0.79
C LYS A 72 -2.40 -20.03 2.03
N MET A 73 -1.42 -19.12 2.00
CA MET A 73 -0.55 -18.81 3.14
C MET A 73 -1.34 -18.34 4.36
N GLU A 74 -2.27 -17.40 4.19
CA GLU A 74 -3.14 -16.93 5.29
C GLU A 74 -3.94 -18.08 5.92
N LYS A 75 -4.56 -18.93 5.09
CA LYS A 75 -5.32 -20.10 5.56
C LYS A 75 -4.46 -21.11 6.30
N ALA A 76 -3.23 -21.35 5.83
CA ALA A 76 -2.27 -22.22 6.51
C ALA A 76 -1.92 -21.65 7.90
N CYS A 77 -1.65 -20.34 8.00
CA CYS A 77 -1.41 -19.67 9.27
C CYS A 77 -2.61 -19.80 10.23
N ASP A 78 -3.84 -19.67 9.73
CA ASP A 78 -5.08 -19.86 10.52
C ASP A 78 -5.25 -21.31 10.99
N ALA A 79 -4.83 -22.28 10.17
CA ALA A 79 -4.88 -23.71 10.47
C ALA A 79 -3.73 -24.19 11.40
N GLY A 80 -2.83 -23.30 11.81
CA GLY A 80 -1.74 -23.60 12.75
C GLY A 80 -0.36 -23.78 12.12
N GLY A 81 -0.22 -23.64 10.79
CA GLY A 81 1.06 -23.72 10.10
C GLY A 81 0.92 -24.22 8.65
N VAL A 82 2.02 -24.14 7.92
CA VAL A 82 2.13 -24.65 6.54
C VAL A 82 2.65 -26.07 6.54
N ASP A 83 2.04 -26.95 5.74
CA ASP A 83 2.57 -28.30 5.54
C ASP A 83 3.78 -28.30 4.58
N PRO A 84 4.62 -29.35 4.57
CA PRO A 84 5.84 -29.36 3.77
C PRO A 84 5.61 -29.20 2.26
N ASP A 85 4.56 -29.81 1.71
CA ASP A 85 4.28 -29.77 0.26
C ASP A 85 3.82 -28.37 -0.15
N MET A 86 2.99 -27.73 0.66
CA MET A 86 2.58 -26.34 0.46
C MET A 86 3.76 -25.38 0.59
N LEU A 87 4.67 -25.60 1.54
CA LEU A 87 5.86 -24.76 1.69
C LEU A 87 6.75 -24.84 0.44
N ILE A 88 6.93 -26.03 -0.14
CA ILE A 88 7.65 -26.22 -1.40
C ILE A 88 6.96 -25.47 -2.55
N GLU A 89 5.63 -25.56 -2.67
CA GLU A 89 4.86 -24.80 -3.68
C GLU A 89 5.09 -23.28 -3.54
N ILE A 90 5.02 -22.76 -2.30
CA ILE A 90 5.20 -21.33 -2.03
C ILE A 90 6.63 -20.90 -2.33
N GLN A 91 7.63 -21.67 -1.94
CA GLN A 91 9.04 -21.36 -2.20
C GLN A 91 9.34 -21.37 -3.70
N ALA A 92 8.81 -22.33 -4.46
CA ALA A 92 8.93 -22.35 -5.92
C ALA A 92 8.24 -21.13 -6.56
N PHE A 93 7.02 -20.80 -6.13
CA PHE A 93 6.33 -19.59 -6.58
C PHE A 93 7.15 -18.32 -6.32
N CYS A 94 7.73 -18.18 -5.13
CA CYS A 94 8.53 -17.01 -4.78
C CYS A 94 9.84 -16.94 -5.58
N GLY A 95 10.52 -18.09 -5.76
CA GLY A 95 11.82 -18.19 -6.43
C GLY A 95 11.76 -18.02 -7.94
N ASP A 96 10.64 -18.41 -8.55
CA ASP A 96 10.48 -18.46 -10.00
C ASP A 96 9.48 -17.41 -10.49
N GLU A 97 8.19 -17.60 -10.21
CA GLU A 97 7.10 -16.80 -10.78
C GLU A 97 7.12 -15.35 -10.27
N LEU A 98 7.13 -15.16 -8.95
CA LEU A 98 7.07 -13.82 -8.35
C LEU A 98 8.34 -13.02 -8.62
N LYS A 99 9.50 -13.69 -8.56
CA LYS A 99 10.79 -13.05 -8.84
C LYS A 99 10.89 -12.62 -10.30
N LEU A 100 10.39 -13.43 -11.24
CA LEU A 100 10.33 -13.06 -12.66
C LEU A 100 9.40 -11.86 -12.87
N HIS A 101 8.24 -11.86 -12.22
CA HIS A 101 7.30 -10.75 -12.26
C HIS A 101 7.96 -9.43 -11.81
N PHE A 102 8.60 -9.41 -10.63
CA PHE A 102 9.34 -8.23 -10.14
C PHE A 102 10.44 -7.80 -11.12
N ALA A 103 11.20 -8.76 -11.66
CA ALA A 103 12.27 -8.43 -12.60
C ALA A 103 11.75 -7.74 -13.87
N ARG A 104 10.53 -8.06 -14.33
CA ARG A 104 9.91 -7.38 -15.47
C ARG A 104 9.55 -5.94 -15.12
N GLU A 105 8.91 -5.73 -13.99
CA GLU A 105 8.53 -4.39 -13.54
C GLU A 105 9.75 -3.50 -13.31
N GLU A 106 10.73 -4.00 -12.58
CA GLU A 106 11.96 -3.29 -12.25
C GLU A 106 12.80 -2.94 -13.48
N LYS A 107 12.75 -3.77 -14.52
CA LYS A 107 13.53 -3.56 -15.75
C LYS A 107 12.84 -2.68 -16.77
N PHE A 108 11.51 -2.71 -16.84
CA PHE A 108 10.76 -2.07 -17.93
C PHE A 108 9.76 -1.02 -17.44
N LEU A 109 8.92 -1.36 -16.45
CA LEU A 109 7.84 -0.48 -16.00
C LEU A 109 8.36 0.67 -15.12
N LEU A 110 9.11 0.33 -14.07
CA LEU A 110 9.58 1.30 -13.07
C LEU A 110 10.56 2.33 -13.65
N PRO A 111 11.51 1.96 -14.54
CA PRO A 111 12.37 2.96 -15.19
C PRO A 111 11.61 3.94 -16.07
N ALA A 112 10.56 3.48 -16.77
CA ALA A 112 9.70 4.35 -17.57
C ALA A 112 8.97 5.36 -16.67
N LEU A 113 8.30 4.88 -15.61
CA LEU A 113 7.63 5.74 -14.63
C LEU A 113 8.57 6.76 -13.98
N LYS A 114 9.79 6.34 -13.63
CA LYS A 114 10.82 7.24 -13.11
C LYS A 114 11.20 8.32 -14.12
N GLY A 115 11.26 7.99 -15.41
CA GLY A 115 11.48 8.96 -16.49
C GLY A 115 10.41 10.05 -16.57
N HIS A 116 9.20 9.77 -16.06
CA HIS A 116 8.09 10.72 -15.95
C HIS A 116 7.98 11.39 -14.57
N GLY A 117 8.98 11.23 -13.69
CA GLY A 117 9.04 11.88 -12.38
C GLY A 117 8.19 11.23 -11.29
N GLU A 118 7.74 9.99 -11.49
CA GLU A 118 6.96 9.23 -10.51
C GLU A 118 7.89 8.50 -9.50
N ASP A 119 8.84 9.22 -8.88
CA ASP A 119 9.86 8.61 -8.01
C ASP A 119 9.28 7.93 -6.77
N GLU A 120 8.29 8.54 -6.10
CA GLU A 120 7.73 8.01 -4.86
C GLU A 120 7.07 6.64 -5.05
N ILE A 121 6.36 6.44 -6.16
CA ILE A 121 5.68 5.18 -6.44
C ILE A 121 6.70 4.09 -6.80
N VAL A 122 7.74 4.45 -7.54
CA VAL A 122 8.84 3.56 -7.93
C VAL A 122 9.62 3.11 -6.69
N GLU A 123 9.99 4.04 -5.81
CA GLU A 123 10.72 3.72 -4.57
C GLU A 123 9.90 2.81 -3.66
N ARG A 124 8.60 3.05 -3.55
CA ARG A 124 7.70 2.17 -2.79
C ARG A 124 7.68 0.76 -3.37
N THR A 125 7.48 0.61 -4.68
CA THR A 125 7.44 -0.71 -5.34
C THR A 125 8.75 -1.47 -5.10
N LEU A 126 9.89 -0.84 -5.35
CA LEU A 126 11.21 -1.44 -5.12
C LEU A 126 11.44 -1.85 -3.65
N HIS A 127 10.98 -1.01 -2.72
CA HIS A 127 11.09 -1.32 -1.29
C HIS A 127 10.25 -2.54 -0.91
N GLU A 128 8.98 -2.60 -1.36
CA GLU A 128 8.10 -3.74 -1.10
C GLU A 128 8.63 -5.02 -1.76
N HIS A 129 9.18 -4.96 -2.98
CA HIS A 129 9.85 -6.10 -3.64
C HIS A 129 11.01 -6.64 -2.80
N SER A 130 11.91 -5.75 -2.38
CA SER A 130 13.07 -6.11 -1.57
C SER A 130 12.66 -6.75 -0.24
N GLN A 131 11.65 -6.19 0.43
CA GLN A 131 11.08 -6.76 1.65
C GLN A 131 10.50 -8.16 1.43
N MET A 132 9.73 -8.35 0.35
CA MET A 132 9.18 -9.67 0.03
C MET A 132 10.29 -10.68 -0.25
N MET A 133 11.33 -10.31 -1.00
CA MET A 133 12.47 -11.20 -1.26
C MET A 133 13.25 -11.54 0.00
N GLU A 134 13.37 -10.62 0.96
CA GLU A 134 13.97 -10.93 2.26
C GLU A 134 13.11 -11.90 3.07
N LEU A 135 11.81 -11.66 3.17
CA LEU A 135 10.87 -12.53 3.87
C LEU A 135 10.80 -13.94 3.24
N ALA A 136 10.95 -14.04 1.92
CA ALA A 136 10.95 -15.31 1.19
C ALA A 136 12.04 -16.30 1.66
N THR A 137 13.11 -15.80 2.30
CA THR A 137 14.20 -16.64 2.82
C THR A 137 13.85 -17.40 4.10
N ARG A 138 12.73 -17.06 4.76
CA ARG A 138 12.36 -17.54 6.11
C ARG A 138 10.88 -17.96 6.20
N LEU A 139 10.31 -18.41 5.09
CA LEU A 139 8.86 -18.73 4.97
C LEU A 139 8.41 -19.91 5.83
N GLU A 140 9.33 -20.71 6.37
CA GLU A 140 9.04 -21.76 7.34
C GLU A 140 8.53 -21.21 8.68
N GLN A 141 8.81 -19.93 8.98
CA GLN A 141 8.37 -19.27 10.19
C GLN A 141 6.95 -18.73 9.98
N ARG A 142 5.98 -19.20 10.79
CA ARG A 142 4.56 -18.86 10.64
C ARG A 142 4.30 -17.36 10.60
N GLU A 143 4.99 -16.59 11.44
CA GLU A 143 4.84 -15.13 11.51
C GLU A 143 5.37 -14.46 10.23
N VAL A 144 6.49 -14.94 9.70
CA VAL A 144 7.08 -14.45 8.44
C VAL A 144 6.17 -14.79 7.25
N LEU A 145 5.63 -16.01 7.22
CA LEU A 145 4.69 -16.45 6.20
C LEU A 145 3.44 -15.54 6.15
N LEU A 146 2.88 -15.23 7.32
CA LEU A 146 1.74 -14.33 7.42
C LEU A 146 2.08 -12.90 6.99
N GLN A 147 3.24 -12.39 7.40
CA GLN A 147 3.72 -11.06 7.00
C GLN A 147 3.90 -10.97 5.48
N PHE A 148 4.54 -11.97 4.87
CA PHE A 148 4.71 -12.05 3.42
C PHE A 148 3.36 -12.06 2.70
N ALA A 149 2.42 -12.90 3.14
CA ALA A 149 1.10 -12.99 2.51
C ALA A 149 0.32 -11.67 2.55
N GLN A 150 0.37 -10.98 3.70
CA GLN A 150 -0.28 -9.68 3.86
C GLN A 150 0.40 -8.60 3.03
N LEU A 151 1.74 -8.59 2.97
CA LEU A 151 2.50 -7.66 2.16
C LEU A 151 2.18 -7.85 0.67
N LEU A 152 2.25 -9.09 0.16
CA LEU A 152 1.94 -9.41 -1.23
C LEU A 152 0.52 -8.97 -1.63
N LYS A 153 -0.49 -9.21 -0.78
CA LYS A 153 -1.86 -8.74 -1.06
C LYS A 153 -1.99 -7.22 -1.10
N LYS A 154 -1.31 -6.50 -0.20
CA LYS A 154 -1.32 -5.04 -0.15
C LYS A 154 -0.61 -4.45 -1.36
N HIS A 155 0.52 -5.04 -1.72
CA HIS A 155 1.34 -4.70 -2.86
C HIS A 155 0.55 -4.83 -4.17
N VAL A 156 0.02 -6.02 -4.47
CA VAL A 156 -0.82 -6.26 -5.66
C VAL A 156 -1.99 -5.28 -5.74
N ARG A 157 -2.66 -5.01 -4.61
CA ARG A 157 -3.77 -4.04 -4.59
C ARG A 157 -3.28 -2.64 -4.95
N PHE A 158 -2.14 -2.23 -4.43
CA PHE A 158 -1.55 -0.93 -4.71
C PHE A 158 -1.15 -0.81 -6.18
N GLU A 159 -0.57 -1.86 -6.77
CA GLU A 159 -0.17 -1.83 -8.17
C GLU A 159 -1.37 -1.70 -9.09
N GLU A 160 -2.40 -2.51 -8.82
CA GLU A 160 -3.65 -2.46 -9.58
C GLU A 160 -4.38 -1.11 -9.42
N GLN A 161 -4.40 -0.53 -8.23
CA GLN A 161 -5.18 0.69 -7.96
C GLN A 161 -4.42 1.99 -8.21
N SER A 162 -3.09 1.95 -8.20
CA SER A 162 -2.25 3.14 -8.25
C SER A 162 -1.19 3.01 -9.33
N LEU A 163 -0.27 2.04 -9.22
CA LEU A 163 0.89 1.94 -10.13
C LEU A 163 0.45 1.90 -11.59
N PHE A 164 -0.35 0.91 -11.96
CA PHE A 164 -0.78 0.74 -13.34
C PHE A 164 -1.75 1.83 -13.80
N ASN A 165 -2.48 2.48 -12.89
CA ASN A 165 -3.34 3.62 -13.24
C ASN A 165 -2.51 4.83 -13.63
N ILE A 166 -1.45 5.11 -12.87
CA ILE A 166 -0.47 6.15 -13.21
C ILE A 166 0.28 5.77 -14.49
N SER A 167 0.65 4.50 -14.68
CA SER A 167 1.31 4.05 -15.91
C SER A 167 0.47 4.35 -17.16
N GLN A 168 -0.83 4.11 -17.12
CA GLN A 168 -1.73 4.39 -18.25
C GLN A 168 -1.96 5.89 -18.49
N ASP A 169 -1.84 6.72 -17.45
CA ASP A 169 -1.98 8.18 -17.56
C ASP A 169 -0.69 8.85 -18.09
N LYS A 170 0.48 8.35 -17.66
CA LYS A 170 1.78 8.99 -17.90
C LYS A 170 2.54 8.44 -19.09
N LEU A 171 2.51 7.12 -19.30
CA LEU A 171 3.36 6.48 -20.30
C LEU A 171 2.79 6.66 -21.70
N SER A 172 3.68 6.93 -22.65
CA SER A 172 3.34 6.97 -24.06
C SER A 172 3.00 5.58 -24.60
N ASP A 173 2.32 5.55 -25.76
CA ASP A 173 1.97 4.28 -26.40
C ASP A 173 3.19 3.39 -26.69
N LEU A 174 4.31 4.00 -27.11
CA LEU A 174 5.56 3.30 -27.38
C LEU A 174 6.16 2.67 -26.11
N GLU A 175 6.12 3.38 -24.98
CA GLU A 175 6.61 2.86 -23.71
C GLU A 175 5.75 1.67 -23.24
N LEU A 176 4.42 1.78 -23.33
CA LEU A 176 3.52 0.69 -22.99
C LEU A 176 3.69 -0.52 -23.93
N GLU A 177 3.94 -0.31 -25.22
CA GLU A 177 4.25 -1.39 -26.16
C GLU A 177 5.56 -2.10 -25.81
N MET A 178 6.60 -1.35 -25.44
CA MET A 178 7.87 -1.93 -24.97
C MET A 178 7.69 -2.77 -23.70
N ILE A 179 6.87 -2.31 -22.75
CA ILE A 179 6.55 -3.05 -21.53
C ILE A 179 5.78 -4.33 -21.87
N ALA A 180 4.80 -4.27 -22.77
CA ALA A 180 4.02 -5.44 -23.17
C ALA A 180 4.84 -6.50 -23.92
N ALA A 181 5.84 -6.07 -24.70
CA ALA A 181 6.73 -6.95 -25.44
C ALA A 181 7.86 -7.56 -24.59
N ALA A 182 7.98 -7.15 -23.32
CA ALA A 182 9.02 -7.64 -22.42
C ALA A 182 8.86 -9.15 -22.14
N PRO A 183 9.97 -9.92 -22.25
CA PRO A 183 9.96 -11.38 -22.03
C PRO A 183 9.61 -11.74 -20.60
#